data_AF-A0A964R4S8-F1
#
_entry.id   AF-A0A964R4S8-F1
#
_cell.length_a   1.000
_cell.length_b   1.000
_cell.length_c   1.000
_cell.angle_alpha   90.00
_cell.angle_beta   90.00
_cell.angle_gamma   90.00
#
_symmetry.space_group_name_H-M   'P 1'
#
loop_
_entity.id
_entity.type
_entity.pdbx_description
1 polymer ?
#
loop_
_entity_poly.entity_id
_entity_poly.type
_entity_poly.pdbx_seq_one_letter_code
_entity_poly.pdbx_strand_id
1 'polypeptide(L)'
;MIQSNGSFTINNVIVKEVYPANISNYGNLTLDGVAIGGDITQGINIGTVFPGQTKTITYQARVAQAQNFSFGTTTILDLVTISSTDSNFLPTTVSPVSILVSKSGVLGASTASTGLTNYFWVDSFFLPLALALLGIWLYRSKFIGVPSWVGSIQLKNKETSAQKELQNKIAMIRKEETK
;
A
#
# COMPACT_ATOMS: atom_id res chain seq x y z
N MET A 1 27.68 -7.84 -21.16
CA MET A 1 29.11 -7.88 -21.56
C MET A 1 29.71 -9.16 -21.01
N ILE A 2 30.48 -9.89 -21.81
CA ILE A 2 31.16 -11.12 -21.38
C ILE A 2 32.66 -10.87 -21.47
N GLN A 3 33.35 -11.00 -20.34
CA GLN A 3 34.79 -10.78 -20.24
C GLN A 3 35.46 -12.07 -19.77
N SER A 4 36.47 -12.53 -20.52
CA SER A 4 37.32 -13.63 -20.06
C SER A 4 38.41 -13.09 -19.14
N ASN A 5 38.27 -13.35 -17.84
CA ASN A 5 39.29 -13.02 -16.83
C ASN A 5 40.30 -14.16 -16.61
N GLY A 6 40.19 -15.26 -17.37
CA GLY A 6 41.08 -16.41 -17.28
C GLY A 6 42.31 -16.28 -18.19
N SER A 7 43.29 -17.16 -17.98
CA SER A 7 44.51 -17.28 -18.80
C SER A 7 44.34 -18.22 -20.00
N PHE A 8 43.15 -18.82 -20.19
CA PHE A 8 42.90 -19.82 -21.21
C PHE A 8 41.89 -19.33 -22.24
N THR A 9 42.10 -19.76 -23.48
CA THR A 9 41.13 -19.61 -24.57
C THR A 9 39.94 -20.52 -24.32
N ILE A 10 38.72 -19.98 -24.45
CA ILE A 10 37.47 -20.72 -24.24
C ILE A 10 36.77 -20.85 -25.60
N ASN A 11 36.49 -22.07 -26.03
CA ASN A 11 35.89 -22.37 -27.34
C ASN A 11 34.39 -22.61 -27.25
N ASN A 12 33.70 -22.34 -28.36
CA ASN A 12 32.24 -22.54 -28.50
C ASN A 12 31.47 -21.99 -27.30
N VAL A 13 31.73 -20.74 -26.93
CA VAL A 13 31.01 -20.11 -25.83
C VAL A 13 29.57 -19.90 -26.28
N ILE A 14 28.62 -20.42 -25.51
CA ILE A 14 27.19 -20.33 -25.77
C ILE A 14 26.57 -19.45 -24.71
N VAL A 15 25.78 -18.47 -25.15
CA VAL A 15 25.07 -17.54 -24.28
C VAL A 15 23.59 -17.77 -24.44
N LYS A 16 22.91 -18.03 -23.34
CA LYS A 16 21.47 -18.31 -23.30
C LYS A 16 20.78 -17.41 -22.29
N GLU A 17 19.74 -16.72 -22.73
CA GLU A 17 18.86 -15.91 -21.88
C GLU A 17 17.62 -16.72 -21.49
N VAL A 18 17.12 -16.55 -20.26
CA VAL A 18 15.80 -17.04 -19.88
C VAL A 18 14.94 -15.85 -19.51
N TYR A 19 14.02 -15.47 -20.41
CA TYR A 19 13.14 -14.34 -20.13
C TYR A 19 12.28 -14.59 -18.89
N PRO A 20 12.32 -13.71 -17.89
CA PRO A 20 11.42 -13.77 -16.76
C PRO A 20 9.98 -13.47 -17.20
N ALA A 21 9.02 -13.79 -16.33
CA ALA A 21 7.62 -13.44 -16.58
C ALA A 21 7.47 -11.95 -16.90
N ASN A 22 6.54 -11.63 -17.80
CA ASN A 22 6.26 -10.26 -18.27
C ASN A 22 7.37 -9.61 -19.13
N ILE A 23 8.35 -10.36 -19.61
CA ILE A 23 9.31 -9.94 -20.63
C ILE A 23 9.15 -10.84 -21.86
N SER A 24 9.21 -10.25 -23.06
CA SER A 24 9.23 -10.99 -24.33
C SER A 24 10.31 -10.48 -25.28
N ASN A 25 10.79 -11.35 -26.17
CA ASN A 25 11.78 -10.99 -27.18
C ASN A 25 11.21 -9.91 -28.15
N TYR A 26 12.00 -8.87 -28.43
CA TYR A 26 11.66 -7.83 -29.38
C TYR A 26 12.60 -7.77 -30.61
N GLY A 27 13.72 -8.49 -30.57
CA GLY A 27 14.65 -8.66 -31.70
C GLY A 27 15.95 -7.85 -31.57
N ASN A 28 16.53 -7.51 -32.73
CA ASN A 28 17.78 -6.74 -32.85
C ASN A 28 18.98 -7.34 -32.10
N LEU A 29 19.16 -8.66 -32.26
CA LEU A 29 20.31 -9.37 -31.72
C LEU A 29 21.58 -9.00 -32.50
N THR A 30 22.59 -8.53 -31.78
CA THR A 30 23.90 -8.19 -32.33
C THR A 30 25.01 -8.79 -31.47
N LEU A 31 26.12 -9.15 -32.11
CA LEU A 31 27.37 -9.55 -31.47
C LEU A 31 28.47 -8.58 -31.92
N ASP A 32 29.09 -7.91 -30.95
CA ASP A 32 30.10 -6.86 -31.17
C ASP A 32 29.61 -5.79 -32.18
N GLY A 33 28.31 -5.47 -32.13
CA GLY A 33 27.66 -4.49 -33.01
C GLY A 33 27.23 -5.02 -34.38
N VAL A 34 27.56 -6.27 -34.73
CA VAL A 34 27.15 -6.92 -35.98
C VAL A 34 25.86 -7.70 -35.77
N ALA A 35 24.85 -7.48 -36.61
CA ALA A 35 23.60 -8.23 -36.53
C ALA A 35 23.83 -9.73 -36.78
N ILE A 36 23.23 -10.56 -35.93
CA ILE A 36 23.29 -12.02 -36.03
C ILE A 36 21.89 -12.60 -35.99
N GLY A 37 21.71 -13.76 -36.64
CA GLY A 37 20.47 -14.53 -36.58
C GLY A 37 20.42 -15.45 -35.35
N GLY A 38 19.22 -15.96 -35.06
CA GLY A 38 18.98 -16.95 -34.01
C GLY A 38 18.11 -16.44 -32.88
N ASP A 39 17.95 -17.27 -31.86
CA ASP A 39 17.16 -16.98 -30.67
C ASP A 39 18.03 -17.15 -29.43
N ILE A 40 18.23 -16.04 -28.70
CA ILE A 40 19.02 -16.03 -27.46
C ILE A 40 18.45 -16.95 -26.37
N THR A 41 17.16 -17.32 -26.45
CA THR A 41 16.55 -18.29 -25.52
C THR A 41 16.89 -19.73 -25.84
N GLN A 42 17.25 -20.04 -27.10
CA GLN A 42 17.74 -21.34 -27.51
C GLN A 42 19.26 -21.46 -27.30
N GLY A 43 19.94 -20.33 -27.14
CA GLY A 43 21.38 -20.24 -26.98
C GLY A 43 22.07 -19.80 -28.26
N ILE A 44 22.99 -18.85 -28.14
CA ILE A 44 23.77 -18.28 -29.24
C ILE A 44 25.24 -18.63 -29.01
N ASN A 45 25.84 -19.33 -29.98
CA ASN A 45 27.27 -19.55 -29.98
C ASN A 45 27.99 -18.28 -30.43
N ILE A 46 28.78 -17.67 -29.54
CA ILE A 46 29.59 -16.48 -29.82
C ILE A 46 31.01 -16.80 -30.27
N GLY A 47 31.30 -18.09 -30.46
CA GLY A 47 32.57 -18.62 -30.91
C GLY A 47 33.60 -18.69 -29.79
N THR A 48 34.86 -18.55 -30.19
CA THR A 48 36.01 -18.60 -29.28
C THR A 48 36.23 -17.23 -28.62
N VAL A 49 36.49 -17.24 -27.31
CA VAL A 49 36.85 -16.07 -26.52
C VAL A 49 38.28 -16.24 -26.02
N PHE A 50 39.17 -15.36 -26.45
CA PHE A 50 40.59 -15.35 -26.05
C PHE A 50 40.78 -14.77 -24.64
N PRO A 51 41.90 -15.07 -23.96
CA PRO A 51 42.24 -14.44 -22.68
C PRO A 51 42.19 -12.91 -22.76
N GLY A 52 41.51 -12.25 -21.82
CA GLY A 52 41.34 -10.79 -21.80
C GLY A 52 40.39 -10.23 -22.85
N GLN A 53 39.85 -11.05 -23.76
CA GLN A 53 38.87 -10.60 -24.75
C GLN A 53 37.52 -10.32 -24.10
N THR A 54 36.86 -9.30 -24.63
CA THR A 54 35.44 -9.01 -24.34
C THR A 54 34.61 -9.29 -25.58
N LYS A 55 33.46 -9.93 -25.37
CA LYS A 55 32.37 -10.07 -26.35
C LYS A 55 31.12 -9.37 -25.84
N THR A 56 30.46 -8.62 -26.71
CA THR A 56 29.24 -7.87 -26.36
C THR A 56 28.06 -8.37 -27.17
N ILE A 57 27.10 -8.99 -26.50
CA ILE A 57 25.78 -9.26 -27.07
C ILE A 57 24.85 -8.11 -26.71
N THR A 58 24.08 -7.63 -27.67
CA THR A 58 22.99 -6.67 -27.45
C THR A 58 21.73 -7.20 -28.11
N TYR A 59 20.61 -7.11 -27.39
CA TYR A 59 19.29 -7.52 -27.88
C TYR A 59 18.23 -6.58 -27.28
N GLN A 60 17.03 -6.60 -27.87
CA GLN A 60 15.90 -5.84 -27.37
C GLN A 60 14.84 -6.79 -26.82
N ALA A 61 14.28 -6.41 -25.68
CA ALA A 61 13.17 -7.10 -25.06
C ALA A 61 12.04 -6.10 -24.77
N ARG A 62 10.81 -6.60 -24.74
CA ARG A 62 9.61 -5.82 -24.49
C ARG A 62 9.03 -6.19 -23.14
N VAL A 63 8.79 -5.17 -22.32
CA VAL A 63 8.04 -5.30 -21.07
C VAL A 63 6.56 -5.43 -21.39
N ALA A 64 5.87 -6.33 -20.69
CA ALA A 64 4.42 -6.54 -20.86
C ALA A 64 3.62 -5.27 -20.52
N GLN A 65 2.35 -5.26 -20.94
CA GLN A 65 1.44 -4.15 -20.66
C GLN A 65 1.15 -4.04 -19.14
N ALA A 66 0.83 -2.83 -18.67
CA ALA A 66 0.59 -2.52 -17.25
C ALA A 66 -0.48 -3.40 -16.58
N GLN A 67 -1.43 -3.96 -17.34
CA GLN A 67 -2.43 -4.90 -16.83
C GLN A 67 -1.84 -6.20 -16.26
N ASN A 68 -0.64 -6.60 -16.72
CA ASN A 68 0.06 -7.81 -16.27
C ASN A 68 0.87 -7.60 -14.98
N PHE A 69 0.86 -6.37 -14.44
CA PHE A 69 1.56 -6.01 -13.21
C PHE A 69 0.56 -5.67 -12.11
N SER A 70 0.85 -6.12 -10.89
CA SER A 70 0.15 -5.69 -9.69
C SER A 70 0.45 -4.22 -9.39
N PHE A 71 -0.43 -3.56 -8.62
CA PHE A 71 -0.13 -2.23 -8.09
C PHE A 71 1.11 -2.27 -7.18
N GLY A 72 1.85 -1.17 -7.14
CA GLY A 72 3.13 -1.08 -6.44
C GLY A 72 4.32 -1.32 -7.38
N THR A 73 5.43 -1.78 -6.82
CA THR A 73 6.69 -2.00 -7.55
C THR A 73 6.92 -3.49 -7.78
N THR A 74 7.09 -3.89 -9.04
CA THR A 74 7.53 -5.23 -9.42
C THR A 74 8.99 -5.18 -9.84
N THR A 75 9.83 -6.02 -9.23
CA THR A 75 11.22 -6.21 -9.63
C THR A 75 11.31 -7.42 -10.55
N ILE A 76 11.85 -7.22 -11.75
CA ILE A 76 12.12 -8.27 -12.72
C ILE A 76 13.64 -8.47 -12.79
N LEU A 77 14.08 -9.72 -12.65
CA LEU A 77 15.48 -10.12 -12.73
C LEU A 77 15.72 -10.85 -14.05
N ASP A 78 16.66 -10.34 -14.83
CA ASP A 78 17.12 -10.96 -16.08
C ASP A 78 18.18 -12.02 -15.77
N LEU A 79 18.21 -13.16 -16.46
CA LEU A 79 19.06 -14.30 -16.12
C LEU A 79 19.74 -14.90 -17.35
N VAL A 80 21.03 -14.58 -17.48
CA VAL A 80 21.89 -15.10 -18.55
C VAL A 80 22.67 -16.29 -18.04
N THR A 81 22.67 -17.38 -18.81
CA THR A 81 23.58 -18.52 -18.63
C THR A 81 24.64 -18.53 -19.72
N ILE A 82 25.89 -18.70 -19.31
CA ILE A 82 27.04 -18.85 -20.21
C ILE A 82 27.56 -20.28 -20.05
N SER A 83 27.73 -20.99 -21.16
CA SER A 83 28.30 -22.34 -21.22
C SER A 83 29.37 -22.44 -22.33
N SER A 84 30.11 -23.54 -22.35
CA SER A 84 31.13 -23.84 -23.38
C SER A 84 31.24 -25.36 -23.54
N THR A 85 31.80 -25.80 -24.66
CA THR A 85 32.15 -27.22 -24.88
C THR A 85 33.47 -27.63 -24.24
N ASP A 86 34.27 -26.68 -23.74
CA ASP A 86 35.54 -26.99 -23.11
C ASP A 86 35.33 -27.68 -21.76
N SER A 87 36.02 -28.79 -21.53
CA SER A 87 35.83 -29.62 -20.33
C SER A 87 36.15 -28.92 -19.00
N ASN A 88 36.96 -27.85 -19.06
CA ASN A 88 37.36 -27.07 -17.89
C ASN A 88 36.45 -25.86 -17.64
N PHE A 89 35.46 -25.62 -18.50
CA PHE A 89 34.54 -24.51 -18.35
C PHE A 89 33.31 -24.95 -17.55
N LEU A 90 33.07 -24.29 -16.42
CA LEU A 90 31.85 -24.50 -15.63
C LEU A 90 30.77 -23.51 -16.08
N PRO A 91 29.58 -23.98 -16.50
CA PRO A 91 28.48 -23.09 -16.82
C PRO A 91 28.17 -22.15 -15.66
N THR A 92 27.98 -20.87 -15.96
CA THR A 92 27.71 -19.83 -14.96
C THR A 92 26.43 -19.09 -15.34
N THR A 93 25.55 -18.88 -14.36
CA THR A 93 24.35 -18.07 -14.50
C THR A 93 24.52 -16.76 -13.73
N VAL A 94 24.25 -15.63 -14.39
CA VAL A 94 24.39 -14.28 -13.84
C VAL A 94 23.13 -13.47 -14.09
N SER A 95 22.86 -12.49 -13.23
CA SER A 95 21.80 -11.50 -13.44
C SER A 95 22.42 -10.13 -13.70
N PRO A 96 22.65 -9.76 -14.98
CA PRO A 96 23.36 -8.52 -15.29
C PRO A 96 22.49 -7.27 -15.13
N VAL A 97 21.15 -7.40 -15.10
CA VAL A 97 20.20 -6.28 -15.12
C VAL A 97 19.01 -6.56 -14.20
N SER A 98 18.60 -5.54 -13.43
CA SER A 98 17.33 -5.52 -12.70
C SER A 98 16.42 -4.42 -13.26
N ILE A 99 15.16 -4.78 -13.54
CA ILE A 99 14.15 -3.88 -14.09
C ILE A 99 13.10 -3.63 -13.02
N LEU A 100 12.86 -2.36 -12.68
CA LEU A 100 11.82 -1.96 -11.74
C LEU A 100 10.61 -1.41 -12.52
N VAL A 101 9.45 -2.03 -12.34
CA VAL A 101 8.18 -1.59 -12.93
C VAL A 101 7.27 -1.06 -11.83
N SER A 102 7.02 0.25 -11.83
CA SER A 102 6.09 0.89 -10.88
C SER A 102 4.73 1.11 -11.51
N LYS A 103 3.70 0.46 -10.95
CA LYS A 103 2.29 0.68 -11.33
C LYS A 103 1.57 1.44 -10.22
N SER A 104 1.29 2.71 -10.47
CA SER A 104 0.47 3.55 -9.60
C SER A 104 -1.01 3.41 -9.94
N GLY A 105 -1.85 3.31 -8.92
CA GLY A 105 -3.29 3.50 -9.02
C GLY A 105 -3.91 3.44 -7.63
N VAL A 106 -5.03 4.13 -7.48
CA VAL A 106 -5.85 4.02 -6.27
C VAL A 106 -6.67 2.75 -6.44
N LEU A 107 -6.40 1.72 -5.62
CA LEU A 107 -7.35 0.60 -5.42
C LEU A 107 -8.69 1.27 -5.13
N GLY A 108 -9.61 1.13 -6.09
CA GLY A 108 -10.76 2.01 -6.22
C GLY A 108 -11.38 2.38 -4.88
N ALA A 109 -11.76 3.66 -4.74
CA ALA A 109 -12.61 4.10 -3.64
C ALA A 109 -13.63 3.00 -3.36
N SER A 110 -13.64 2.48 -2.13
CA SER A 110 -14.49 1.37 -1.77
C SER A 110 -15.89 1.63 -2.32
N THR A 111 -16.46 0.67 -3.05
CA THR A 111 -17.88 0.75 -3.47
C THR A 111 -18.84 0.75 -2.28
N ALA A 112 -18.32 0.53 -1.07
CA ALA A 112 -19.00 0.89 0.16
C ALA A 112 -19.24 2.41 0.17
N SER A 113 -20.51 2.79 -0.06
CA SER A 113 -21.01 4.14 0.17
C SER A 113 -20.76 4.51 1.63
N THR A 114 -19.66 5.20 1.90
CA THR A 114 -19.31 5.72 3.24
C THR A 114 -19.94 7.08 3.51
N GLY A 115 -20.91 7.50 2.68
CA GLY A 115 -21.69 8.71 2.84
C GLY A 115 -23.13 8.43 3.24
N LEU A 116 -23.74 9.46 3.81
CA LEU A 116 -25.19 9.67 3.84
C LEU A 116 -25.80 9.20 2.51
N THR A 117 -26.78 8.30 2.57
CA THR A 117 -27.45 7.82 1.35
C THR A 117 -28.38 8.89 0.78
N ASN A 118 -29.15 8.59 -0.27
CA ASN A 118 -30.10 9.55 -0.86
C ASN A 118 -31.46 9.58 -0.14
N TYR A 119 -31.56 9.05 1.09
CA TYR A 119 -32.79 9.06 1.88
C TYR A 119 -32.82 10.27 2.80
N PHE A 120 -33.38 11.39 2.32
CA PHE A 120 -33.52 12.64 3.07
C PHE A 120 -34.03 12.46 4.52
N TRP A 121 -34.91 11.49 4.75
CA TRP A 121 -35.45 11.20 6.08
C TRP A 121 -34.47 10.51 7.03
N VAL A 122 -33.54 9.69 6.54
CA VAL A 122 -32.60 8.91 7.38
C VAL A 122 -31.21 9.54 7.39
N ASP A 123 -30.86 10.21 6.30
CA ASP A 123 -29.55 10.77 6.04
C ASP A 123 -29.42 12.25 6.39
N SER A 124 -30.52 12.91 6.78
CA SER A 124 -30.47 14.30 7.23
C SER A 124 -30.47 14.39 8.75
N PHE A 125 -29.80 15.40 9.29
CA PHE A 125 -29.94 15.86 10.68
C PHE A 125 -31.37 16.33 11.04
N PHE A 126 -32.33 16.21 10.10
CA PHE A 126 -33.71 16.61 10.27
C PHE A 126 -34.44 15.78 11.33
N LEU A 127 -34.25 14.45 11.38
CA LEU A 127 -34.89 13.63 12.43
C LEU A 127 -34.46 14.01 13.85
N PRO A 128 -33.16 14.09 14.19
CA PRO A 128 -32.74 14.52 15.52
C PRO A 128 -33.17 15.97 15.81
N LEU A 129 -33.15 16.87 14.81
CA LEU A 129 -33.61 18.25 14.97
C LEU A 129 -35.13 18.33 15.23
N ALA A 130 -35.93 17.57 14.48
CA ALA A 130 -37.38 17.52 14.63
C ALA A 130 -37.78 16.94 15.99
N LEU A 131 -37.10 15.88 16.45
CA LEU A 131 -37.31 15.32 17.79
C LEU A 131 -36.95 16.32 18.89
N ALA A 132 -35.85 17.06 18.74
CA ALA A 132 -35.48 18.10 19.70
C ALA A 132 -36.51 19.24 19.73
N LEU A 133 -36.96 19.72 18.57
CA LEU A 133 -37.99 20.75 18.46
C LEU A 133 -39.34 20.28 19.02
N LEU A 134 -39.74 19.04 18.75
CA LEU A 134 -40.94 18.42 19.34
C LEU A 134 -40.82 18.33 20.86
N GLY A 135 -39.66 17.94 21.39
CA GLY A 135 -39.41 17.92 22.83
C GLY A 135 -39.53 19.31 23.48
N ILE A 136 -38.96 20.34 22.86
CA ILE A 136 -39.09 21.74 23.29
C ILE A 136 -40.54 22.21 23.22
N TRP A 137 -41.26 21.85 22.15
CA TRP A 137 -42.65 22.21 21.95
C TRP A 137 -43.57 21.54 22.99
N LEU A 138 -43.39 20.24 23.24
CA LEU A 138 -44.12 19.50 24.29
C LEU A 138 -43.86 20.06 25.68
N TYR A 139 -42.62 20.45 25.99
CA TYR A 139 -42.27 21.08 27.26
C TYR A 139 -42.97 22.43 27.44
N ARG A 140 -43.03 23.26 26.38
CA ARG A 140 -43.70 24.57 26.44
C ARG A 140 -45.22 24.49 26.42
N SER A 141 -45.79 23.52 25.73
CA SER A 141 -47.25 23.39 25.59
C SER A 141 -47.92 22.84 26.84
N LYS A 142 -47.16 22.33 27.83
CA LYS A 142 -47.66 21.66 29.04
C LYS A 142 -48.65 20.52 28.73
N PHE A 143 -48.60 19.98 27.51
CA PHE A 143 -49.57 19.00 27.01
C PHE A 143 -49.41 17.63 27.68
N ILE A 144 -48.18 17.30 28.06
CA ILE A 144 -47.85 16.12 28.87
C ILE A 144 -47.38 16.68 30.21
N GLY A 145 -48.10 16.36 31.29
CA GLY A 145 -47.70 16.75 32.64
C GLY A 145 -46.24 16.34 32.88
N VAL A 146 -45.42 17.29 33.35
CA VAL A 146 -44.02 17.04 33.66
C VAL A 146 -43.95 15.81 34.60
N PRO A 147 -43.23 14.74 34.25
CA PRO A 147 -43.12 13.56 35.10
C PRO A 147 -42.68 13.95 36.51
N SER A 148 -43.30 13.36 37.53
CA SER A 148 -43.02 13.66 38.94
C SER A 148 -41.54 13.51 39.32
N TRP A 149 -40.74 12.74 38.55
CA TRP A 149 -39.28 12.67 38.70
C TRP A 149 -38.63 14.05 38.57
N VAL A 150 -39.07 14.90 37.63
CA VAL A 150 -38.39 16.18 37.38
C VAL A 150 -38.65 17.16 38.53
N GLY A 151 -39.84 17.06 39.15
CA GLY A 151 -40.16 17.81 40.37
C GLY A 151 -39.35 17.36 41.59
N SER A 152 -39.10 16.07 41.75
CA SER A 152 -38.33 15.55 42.90
C SER A 152 -36.86 15.98 42.89
N ILE A 153 -36.26 16.20 41.70
CA ILE A 153 -34.91 16.74 41.56
C ILE A 153 -34.81 18.17 42.14
N GLN A 154 -35.82 19.00 41.92
CA GLN A 154 -35.82 20.38 42.43
C GLN A 154 -35.96 20.45 43.96
N LEU A 155 -36.77 19.56 44.54
CA LEU A 155 -36.95 19.46 46.00
C LEU A 155 -35.65 19.02 46.68
N LYS A 156 -34.96 18.01 46.12
CA LYS A 156 -33.68 17.53 46.64
C LYS A 156 -32.59 18.61 46.68
N ASN A 157 -32.56 19.49 45.67
CA ASN A 157 -31.64 20.63 45.64
C ASN A 157 -31.93 21.67 46.73
N LYS A 158 -33.22 21.95 46.99
CA LYS A 158 -33.63 22.86 48.09
C LYS A 158 -33.26 22.29 49.46
N GLU A 159 -33.55 21.01 49.71
CA GLU A 159 -33.18 20.34 50.96
C GLU A 159 -31.66 20.35 51.19
N THR A 160 -30.87 20.07 50.15
CA THR A 160 -29.41 20.11 50.24
C THR A 160 -28.89 21.51 50.56
N SER A 161 -29.50 22.56 49.98
CA SER A 161 -29.13 23.94 50.29
C SER A 161 -29.47 24.34 51.73
N ALA A 162 -30.65 23.95 52.22
CA ALA A 162 -31.08 24.21 53.59
C ALA A 162 -30.19 23.47 54.60
N GLN A 163 -29.80 22.23 54.30
CA GLN A 163 -28.83 21.47 55.12
C GLN A 163 -27.47 22.16 55.17
N LYS A 164 -26.94 22.62 54.03
CA LYS A 164 -25.68 23.38 53.98
C LYS A 164 -25.76 24.68 54.79
N GLU A 165 -26.89 25.39 54.72
CA GLU A 165 -27.09 26.62 55.49
C GLU A 165 -27.14 26.36 57.00
N LEU A 166 -27.86 25.32 57.43
CA LEU A 166 -27.90 24.88 58.83
C LEU A 166 -26.52 24.50 59.35
N GLN A 167 -25.76 23.72 58.59
CA GLN A 167 -24.39 23.34 58.96
C GLN A 167 -23.48 24.57 59.10
N ASN A 168 -23.60 25.54 58.20
CA ASN A 168 -22.84 26.78 58.29
C ASN A 168 -23.23 27.59 59.54
N LYS A 169 -24.52 27.71 59.87
CA LYS A 169 -24.98 28.41 61.09
C LYS A 169 -24.50 27.72 62.36
N ILE A 170 -24.57 26.39 62.43
CA ILE A 170 -24.05 25.61 63.56
C ILE A 170 -22.54 25.82 63.71
N ALA A 171 -21.79 25.82 62.60
CA ALA A 171 -20.36 26.07 62.62
C ALA A 171 -19.99 27.50 63.06
N MET A 172 -20.82 28.50 62.74
CA MET A 172 -20.64 29.88 63.22
C MET A 172 -20.84 29.96 64.73
N ILE A 173 -21.94 29.43 65.26
CA ILE A 173 -22.25 29.45 66.70
C ILE A 173 -21.14 28.74 67.51
N ARG A 174 -20.69 27.56 67.06
CA ARG A 174 -19.57 26.85 67.72
C ARG A 174 -18.26 27.63 67.76
N LYS A 175 -17.99 28.47 66.76
CA LYS A 175 -16.82 29.36 66.75
C LYS A 175 -16.97 30.56 67.68
N GLU A 176 -18.19 31.02 67.92
CA GLU A 176 -18.47 32.08 68.89
C GLU A 176 -18.39 31.59 70.34
N GLU A 177 -18.80 30.35 70.62
CA GLU A 177 -18.73 29.73 71.96
C GLU A 177 -17.31 29.32 72.41
N THR A 178 -16.34 29.26 71.49
CA THR A 178 -14.94 28.85 71.77
C THR A 178 -13.97 30.03 71.86
N LYS A 179 -14.47 31.27 71.84
CA LYS A 179 -13.74 32.50 72.15
C LYS A 179 -13.95 32.91 73.60
#